data_AF-A0A2E5ZB08-F1
#
_entry.id   AF-A0A2E5ZB08-F1
#
_cell.length_a   1.000
_cell.length_b   1.000
_cell.length_c   1.000
_cell.angle_alpha   90.00
_cell.angle_beta   90.00
_cell.angle_gamma   90.00
#
_symmetry.space_group_name_H-M   'P 1'
#
loop_
_entity.id
_entity.type
_entity.pdbx_description
1 polymer ?
#
loop_
_entity_poly.entity_id
_entity_poly.type
_entity_poly.pdbx_seq_one_letter_code
_entity_poly.pdbx_strand_id
1 'polypeptide(L)'
;MPRAKKSARGKHRWIGLEFNFELTKAEASAILSAFIDENRCEIFDVTKRDMRTLAILKVPLDFYVDSKIMLNELGNVCTLTSSGKIRLVRERLNSIR
;
A
#
# COMPACT_ATOMS: atom_id res chain seq x y z
N MET A 1 16.08 17.88 17.25
CA MET A 1 16.65 17.89 15.88
C MET A 1 15.64 18.48 14.90
N PRO A 2 16.01 19.39 13.99
CA PRO A 2 15.07 19.99 13.04
C PRO A 2 14.53 18.90 12.11
N ARG A 3 13.21 18.81 11.93
CA ARG A 3 12.61 17.90 10.95
C ARG A 3 13.18 18.25 9.58
N ALA A 4 13.84 17.29 8.92
CA ALA A 4 14.37 17.45 7.57
C ALA A 4 13.36 18.20 6.69
N LYS A 5 13.83 19.23 5.96
CA LYS A 5 13.02 20.06 5.06
C LYS A 5 12.13 19.15 4.20
N LYS A 6 10.87 19.54 3.97
CA LYS A 6 9.88 18.76 3.21
C LYS A 6 10.41 18.19 1.87
N SER A 7 11.42 18.83 1.27
CA SER A 7 12.11 18.42 0.04
C SER A 7 13.05 17.21 0.19
N ALA A 8 13.54 16.90 1.39
CA ALA A 8 14.50 15.83 1.64
C ALA A 8 13.85 14.47 1.96
N ARG A 9 12.54 14.44 2.24
CA ARG A 9 11.77 13.19 2.35
C ARG A 9 11.33 12.83 0.94
N GLY A 10 12.01 11.86 0.32
CA GLY A 10 11.72 11.42 -1.04
C GLY A 10 10.22 11.34 -1.38
N LYS A 11 9.90 11.66 -2.63
CA LYS A 11 8.52 11.61 -3.11
C LYS A 11 8.00 10.18 -3.07
N HIS A 12 6.78 10.00 -2.58
CA HIS A 12 6.13 8.70 -2.47
C HIS A 12 4.66 8.78 -2.87
N ARG A 13 4.06 7.61 -3.09
CA ARG A 13 2.64 7.43 -3.26
C ARG A 13 2.13 6.45 -2.21
N TRP A 14 0.94 6.72 -1.70
CA TRP A 14 0.17 5.78 -0.90
C TRP A 14 -0.81 5.06 -1.81
N ILE A 15 -0.84 3.73 -1.74
CA ILE A 15 -1.71 2.86 -2.52
C ILE A 15 -2.61 2.11 -1.53
N GLY A 16 -3.92 2.14 -1.74
CA GLY A 16 -4.86 1.27 -1.04
C GLY A 16 -4.94 -0.06 -1.78
N LEU A 17 -4.80 -1.16 -1.04
CA LEU A 17 -4.81 -2.53 -1.53
C LEU A 17 -6.00 -3.29 -0.95
N GLU A 18 -6.49 -4.25 -1.73
CA GLU A 18 -7.40 -5.29 -1.27
C GLU A 18 -6.81 -6.66 -1.63
N PHE A 19 -6.77 -7.55 -0.63
CA PHE A 19 -6.49 -8.97 -0.79
C PHE A 19 -7.82 -9.71 -0.70
N ASN A 20 -8.03 -10.69 -1.58
CA ASN A 20 -9.26 -11.47 -1.65
C ASN A 20 -9.38 -12.57 -0.56
N PHE A 21 -8.54 -12.53 0.47
CA PHE A 21 -8.59 -13.39 1.66
C PHE A 21 -8.12 -12.63 2.91
N GLU A 22 -8.39 -13.18 4.08
CA GLU A 22 -7.91 -12.63 5.35
C GLU A 22 -6.42 -12.89 5.55
N LEU A 23 -5.70 -11.84 5.92
CA LEU A 23 -4.28 -11.87 6.20
C LEU A 23 -3.98 -11.08 7.47
N THR A 24 -2.99 -11.57 8.20
CA THR A 24 -2.24 -10.79 9.17
C THR A 24 -1.32 -9.80 8.44
N LYS A 25 -0.81 -8.80 9.17
CA LYS A 25 0.20 -7.89 8.63
C LYS A 25 1.45 -8.64 8.14
N ALA A 26 1.88 -9.68 8.85
CA ALA A 26 3.05 -10.47 8.48
C ALA A 26 2.83 -11.24 7.17
N GLU A 27 1.68 -11.87 6.99
CA GLU A 27 1.35 -12.59 5.76
C GLU A 27 1.19 -11.64 4.56
N ALA A 28 0.52 -10.49 4.76
CA ALA A 28 0.41 -9.46 3.73
C ALA A 28 1.80 -8.91 3.33
N SER A 29 2.67 -8.65 4.30
CA SER A 29 4.07 -8.29 4.02
C SER A 29 4.80 -9.36 3.23
N ALA A 30 4.69 -10.64 3.62
CA ALA A 30 5.36 -11.76 2.96
C ALA A 30 4.87 -11.98 1.52
N ILE A 31 3.59 -11.75 1.23
CA ILE A 31 3.08 -11.81 -0.15
C ILE A 31 3.67 -10.67 -0.97
N LEU A 32 3.69 -9.46 -0.42
CA LEU A 32 4.17 -8.29 -1.15
C LEU A 32 5.69 -8.34 -1.39
N SER A 33 6.47 -8.89 -0.45
CA SER A 33 7.93 -8.94 -0.53
C SER A 33 8.47 -9.69 -1.75
N ALA A 34 7.68 -10.63 -2.29
CA ALA A 34 8.00 -11.32 -3.53
C ALA A 34 7.96 -10.42 -4.78
N PHE A 35 7.36 -9.22 -4.69
CA PHE A 35 7.07 -8.34 -5.84
C PHE A 35 7.55 -6.90 -5.65
N ILE A 36 7.71 -6.46 -4.41
CA ILE A 36 8.18 -5.10 -4.11
C ILE A 36 9.39 -5.15 -3.19
N ASP A 37 10.31 -4.21 -3.42
CA ASP A 37 11.48 -4.05 -2.56
C ASP A 37 11.07 -3.57 -1.16
N GLU A 38 11.16 -4.45 -0.17
CA GLU A 38 10.85 -4.18 1.24
C GLU A 38 11.71 -3.08 1.85
N ASN A 39 12.89 -2.80 1.30
CA ASN A 39 13.74 -1.70 1.79
C ASN A 39 13.20 -0.33 1.36
N ARG A 40 12.36 -0.30 0.32
CA ARG A 40 11.82 0.92 -0.28
C ARG A 40 10.33 1.10 0.00
N CYS A 41 9.62 0.01 0.24
CA CYS A 41 8.18 -0.03 0.41
C CYS A 41 7.78 -0.42 1.83
N GLU A 42 6.66 0.09 2.31
CA GLU A 42 6.25 -0.12 3.71
C GLU A 42 4.73 -0.26 3.79
N ILE A 43 4.25 -1.29 4.50
CA ILE A 43 2.82 -1.61 4.65
C ILE A 43 2.25 -1.04 5.96
N PHE A 44 1.05 -0.48 5.85
CA PHE A 44 0.31 0.21 6.89
C PHE A 44 -1.15 -0.25 6.92
N ASP A 45 -1.80 0.01 8.05
CA ASP A 45 -3.25 -0.06 8.20
C ASP A 45 -3.90 -1.36 7.71
N VAL A 46 -3.23 -2.50 7.95
CA VAL A 46 -3.75 -3.82 7.59
C VAL A 46 -4.97 -4.14 8.44
N THR A 47 -6.12 -4.28 7.79
CA THR A 47 -7.42 -4.49 8.43
C THR A 47 -8.18 -5.58 7.70
N LYS A 48 -8.62 -6.60 8.44
CA LYS A 48 -9.51 -7.66 7.93
C LYS A 48 -10.95 -7.15 7.86
N ARG A 49 -11.67 -7.48 6.79
CA ARG A 49 -13.10 -7.18 6.61
C ARG A 49 -13.73 -8.29 5.78
N ASP A 50 -14.82 -8.92 6.23
CA ASP A 50 -15.67 -9.79 5.39
C ASP A 50 -14.92 -10.73 4.43
N MET A 51 -14.01 -11.56 4.97
CA MET A 51 -13.18 -12.50 4.20
C MET A 51 -12.15 -11.87 3.25
N ARG A 52 -11.92 -10.57 3.31
CA ARG A 52 -10.88 -9.83 2.57
C ARG A 52 -9.97 -9.07 3.53
N THR A 53 -8.84 -8.59 3.02
CA THR A 53 -7.93 -7.72 3.78
C THR A 53 -7.71 -6.43 3.04
N LEU A 54 -7.89 -5.30 3.72
CA LEU A 54 -7.50 -3.98 3.24
C LEU A 54 -6.14 -3.61 3.82
N ALA A 55 -5.29 -3.00 3.01
CA ALA A 55 -4.01 -2.47 3.47
C ALA A 55 -3.66 -1.17 2.75
N ILE A 56 -2.69 -0.44 3.30
CA ILE A 56 -2.10 0.72 2.64
C ILE A 56 -0.62 0.47 2.43
N LEU A 57 -0.17 0.55 1.18
CA LEU A 57 1.22 0.46 0.81
C LEU A 57 1.80 1.84 0.52
N LYS A 58 2.95 2.14 1.10
CA LYS A 58 3.79 3.28 0.75
C LYS A 58 4.84 2.83 -0.26
N VAL A 59 4.89 3.48 -1.40
CA VAL A 59 5.89 3.21 -2.45
C VAL A 59 6.62 4.50 -2.86
N PRO A 60 7.89 4.43 -3.26
CA PRO A 60 8.57 5.52 -3.94
C PRO A 60 7.80 5.96 -5.20
N LEU A 61 7.78 7.26 -5.49
CA LEU A 61 6.98 7.78 -6.61
C LEU A 61 7.49 7.28 -7.98
N ASP A 62 8.81 7.10 -8.12
CA ASP A 62 9.46 6.54 -9.30
C ASP A 62 9.11 5.07 -9.53
N PHE A 63 8.74 4.33 -8.48
CA PHE A 63 8.31 2.93 -8.54
C PHE A 63 6.78 2.75 -8.53
N TYR A 64 6.02 3.85 -8.47
CA TYR A 64 4.56 3.79 -8.32
C TYR A 64 3.86 3.11 -9.49
N VAL A 65 4.28 3.40 -10.72
CA VAL A 65 3.63 2.86 -11.92
C VAL A 65 3.85 1.35 -12.01
N ASP A 66 5.11 0.92 -11.85
CA ASP A 66 5.49 -0.49 -11.92
C ASP A 66 4.85 -1.30 -10.80
N SER A 67 4.91 -0.80 -9.56
CA SER A 67 4.24 -1.46 -8.42
C SER A 67 2.75 -1.64 -8.66
N LYS A 68 2.06 -0.65 -9.26
CA LYS A 68 0.64 -0.79 -9.58
C LYS A 68 0.39 -1.91 -10.59
N ILE A 69 1.23 -2.04 -11.62
CA ILE A 69 1.11 -3.11 -12.63
C ILE A 69 1.33 -4.46 -11.95
N MET A 70 2.48 -4.64 -11.31
CA MET A 70 2.87 -5.89 -10.61
C MET A 70 1.80 -6.35 -9.63
N LEU A 71 1.27 -5.44 -8.80
CA LEU A 71 0.26 -5.77 -7.79
C LEU A 71 -1.05 -6.27 -8.38
N ASN A 72 -1.49 -5.72 -9.52
CA ASN A 72 -2.74 -6.17 -10.15
C ASN A 72 -2.56 -7.46 -10.99
N GLU A 73 -1.33 -7.90 -11.25
CA GLU A 73 -1.03 -9.17 -11.93
C GLU A 73 -1.04 -10.37 -10.97
N LEU A 74 -1.03 -10.15 -9.64
CA LEU A 74 -0.97 -11.22 -8.63
C LEU A 74 -2.24 -12.06 -8.51
N GLY A 75 -3.36 -11.58 -9.05
CA GLY A 75 -4.66 -12.27 -9.02
C GLY A 75 -5.33 -12.35 -7.65
N ASN A 76 -4.56 -12.31 -6.56
CA ASN A 76 -5.04 -12.26 -5.18
C ASN A 76 -4.97 -10.86 -4.53
N VAL A 77 -4.40 -9.88 -5.24
CA VAL A 77 -4.29 -8.48 -4.83
C VAL A 77 -4.83 -7.59 -5.92
N CYS A 78 -5.51 -6.52 -5.53
CA CYS A 78 -5.82 -5.42 -6.44
C CYS A 78 -5.56 -4.06 -5.80
N THR A 79 -5.28 -3.05 -6.63
CA THR A 79 -5.12 -1.67 -6.17
C THR A 79 -6.44 -0.93 -6.26
N LEU A 80 -6.96 -0.44 -5.13
CA LEU A 80 -8.24 0.25 -5.06
C LEU A 80 -8.12 1.76 -5.30
N THR A 81 -7.07 2.39 -4.76
CA THR A 81 -6.88 3.84 -4.87
C THR A 81 -5.43 4.24 -4.65
N SER A 82 -5.06 5.48 -5.03
CA SER A 82 -3.77 6.04 -4.66
C SER A 82 -3.84 7.55 -4.37
N SER A 83 -2.93 8.04 -3.54
CA SER A 83 -2.79 9.47 -3.23
C SER A 83 -1.39 9.82 -2.75
N GLY A 84 -1.00 11.09 -2.85
CA GLY A 84 0.19 11.61 -2.14
C GLY A 84 -0.02 11.76 -0.62
N LYS A 85 -1.23 11.51 -0.11
CA LYS A 85 -1.58 11.66 1.30
C LYS A 85 -2.27 10.41 1.83
N ILE A 86 -1.70 9.78 2.86
CA ILE A 86 -2.29 8.60 3.52
C ILE A 86 -3.73 8.84 3.98
N ARG A 87 -4.03 10.03 4.51
CA ARG A 87 -5.40 10.41 4.94
C ARG A 87 -6.44 10.20 3.84
N LEU A 88 -6.13 10.60 2.60
CA LEU A 88 -7.06 10.45 1.47
C LEU A 88 -7.24 8.99 1.05
N VAL A 89 -6.20 8.16 1.21
CA VAL A 89 -6.33 6.71 0.97
C VAL A 89 -7.22 6.08 2.04
N ARG A 90 -6.99 6.39 3.32
CA ARG A 90 -7.82 5.92 4.44
C ARG A 90 -9.29 6.27 4.28
N GLU A 91 -9.60 7.52 3.95
CA GLU A 91 -10.98 7.98 3.73
C GLU A 91 -11.67 7.18 2.62
N ARG A 92 -10.97 6.93 1.52
CA ARG A 92 -11.50 6.13 0.40
C ARG A 92 -11.68 4.67 0.77
N LEU A 93 -10.69 4.06 1.45
CA LEU A 93 -10.83 2.67 1.92
C LEU A 93 -11.99 2.51 2.92
N ASN A 94 -12.20 3.49 3.80
CA ASN A 94 -13.32 3.47 4.74
C ASN A 94 -14.68 3.72 4.06
N SER A 95 -14.70 4.37 2.89
CA SER A 95 -15.93 4.54 2.10
C SER A 95 -16.34 3.30 1.30
N ILE A 96 -15.45 2.31 1.19
CA ILE A 96 -15.75 1.02 0.56
C ILE A 96 -16.52 0.20 1.59
N ARG A 97 -17.79 -0.09 1.24
CA ARG A 97 -18.67 -0.98 1.99
C ARG A 97 -18.35 -2.43 1.70
#